data_AF-A0A848V855-F1
#
_entry.id   AF-A0A848V855-F1
#
_cell.length_a   1.000
_cell.length_b   1.000
_cell.length_c   1.000
_cell.angle_alpha   90.00
_cell.angle_beta   90.00
_cell.angle_gamma   90.00
#
_symmetry.space_group_name_H-M   'P 1'
#
loop_
_entity.id
_entity.type
_entity.pdbx_description
1 polymer ?
#
loop_
_entity_poly.entity_id
_entity_poly.type
_entity_poly.pdbx_seq_one_letter_code
_entity_poly.pdbx_strand_id
1 'polypeptide(L)'
;LMTLVGLSPALGTFLAGVVLANSEYRHELESDIDPFKGLLLGVFFITVGANINFGLLGGNLGHIVGMTFALIAIKASVLLILARIFRIPKPENWLFGLGLAQAGEFGFVLLSFTVANDIIPKSIADQLLLVVTLSMLVTPALFIIYDKIIAPRHSQEIERVADHIDEQNHIIIAGHGRFGGIVNRAVRFAGFDTTVLDYSAEQLDILSAFGVDAYYGDATRPDLLHAAGIKTAKVLVIAIDDKDHITRLTHYVHHNYPHVHIVARAIDRPHVFELWETGCRDIIRETYDSSLRAGRSVLEALGYSRDEANQFIKQVENFDRGSMPEMASLYRSGVPLKDNKDFVQRAREILEEFEANIRNNN
;
A
#
# COMPACT_ATOMS: atom_id res chain seq x y z
N LEU A 1 9.63 12.68 -36.97
CA LEU A 1 9.22 11.34 -37.46
C LEU A 1 7.70 11.20 -37.52
N MET A 2 6.95 11.36 -36.42
CA MET A 2 5.48 11.16 -36.41
C MET A 2 4.70 12.15 -37.28
N THR A 3 5.11 13.42 -37.32
CA THR A 3 4.57 14.45 -38.22
C THR A 3 4.78 14.15 -39.70
N LEU A 4 5.78 13.34 -40.07
CA LEU A 4 6.02 12.92 -41.47
C LEU A 4 5.07 11.81 -41.92
N VAL A 5 4.48 11.06 -40.98
CA VAL A 5 3.54 9.96 -41.24
C VAL A 5 2.09 10.41 -41.00
N GLY A 6 1.86 11.70 -40.76
CA GLY A 6 0.53 12.26 -40.51
C GLY A 6 -0.06 11.94 -39.13
N LEU A 7 0.75 11.45 -38.18
CA LEU A 7 0.32 11.16 -36.82
C LEU A 7 0.62 12.32 -35.88
N SER A 8 -0.29 12.58 -34.92
CA SER A 8 -0.10 13.68 -33.97
C SER A 8 1.10 13.39 -33.05
N PRO A 9 1.88 14.42 -32.66
CA PRO A 9 2.97 14.25 -31.70
C PRO A 9 2.54 13.56 -30.40
N ALA A 10 1.33 13.87 -29.91
CA ALA A 10 0.77 13.26 -28.70
C ALA A 10 0.50 11.76 -28.85
N LEU A 11 -0.01 11.32 -30.01
CA LEU A 11 -0.18 9.89 -30.30
C LEU A 11 1.16 9.16 -30.39
N GLY A 12 2.18 9.82 -30.95
CA GLY A 12 3.56 9.33 -30.97
C GLY A 12 4.14 9.11 -29.58
N THR A 13 3.98 10.09 -28.69
CA THR A 13 4.43 10.00 -27.29
C THR A 13 3.66 8.91 -26.52
N PHE A 14 2.35 8.78 -26.74
CA PHE A 14 1.55 7.70 -26.15
C PHE A 14 2.03 6.32 -26.60
N LEU A 15 2.23 6.11 -27.91
CA LEU A 15 2.74 4.85 -28.45
C LEU A 15 4.14 4.53 -27.94
N ALA A 16 5.03 5.52 -27.87
CA ALA A 16 6.36 5.34 -27.29
C ALA A 16 6.25 4.87 -25.82
N GLY A 17 5.38 5.49 -25.02
CA GLY A 17 5.12 5.07 -23.64
C GLY A 17 4.62 3.63 -23.53
N VAL A 18 3.65 3.22 -24.37
CA VAL A 18 3.12 1.84 -24.38
C VAL A 18 4.18 0.82 -24.79
N VAL A 19 5.03 1.14 -25.76
CA VAL A 19 6.14 0.27 -26.19
C VAL A 19 7.20 0.16 -25.09
N LEU A 20 7.56 1.28 -24.45
CA LEU A 20 8.52 1.31 -23.34
C LEU A 20 8.00 0.54 -22.11
N ALA A 21 6.71 0.62 -21.81
CA ALA A 21 6.09 -0.11 -20.71
C ALA A 21 6.13 -1.64 -20.88
N ASN A 22 6.19 -2.12 -22.13
CA ASN A 22 6.34 -3.54 -22.47
C ASN A 22 7.80 -3.95 -22.72
N SER A 23 8.77 -3.07 -22.47
CA SER A 23 10.19 -3.37 -22.62
C SER A 23 10.75 -4.09 -21.41
N GLU A 24 11.78 -4.92 -21.62
CA GLU A 24 12.58 -5.52 -20.54
C GLU A 24 13.24 -4.46 -19.63
N TYR A 25 13.43 -3.24 -20.15
CA TYR A 25 14.01 -2.10 -19.43
C TYR A 25 12.99 -1.23 -18.68
N ARG A 26 11.73 -1.66 -18.54
CA ARG A 26 10.66 -0.83 -17.94
C ARG A 26 11.02 -0.27 -16.56
N HIS A 27 11.73 -1.05 -15.73
CA HIS A 27 12.07 -0.67 -14.36
C HIS A 27 13.21 0.36 -14.30
N GLU A 28 14.19 0.27 -15.22
CA GLU A 28 15.24 1.28 -15.36
C GLU A 28 14.65 2.59 -15.90
N LEU A 29 13.80 2.50 -16.94
CA LEU A 29 13.12 3.65 -17.52
C LEU A 29 12.18 4.35 -16.54
N GLU A 30 11.46 3.58 -15.70
CA GLU A 30 10.63 4.12 -14.64
C GLU A 30 11.48 4.90 -13.63
N SER A 31 12.58 4.31 -13.16
CA SER A 31 13.52 4.97 -12.24
C SER A 31 14.15 6.24 -12.82
N ASP A 32 14.41 6.27 -14.13
CA ASP A 32 15.00 7.43 -14.81
C ASP A 32 13.99 8.57 -15.04
N ILE A 33 12.71 8.25 -15.23
CA ILE A 33 11.64 9.23 -15.49
C ILE A 33 11.06 9.79 -14.19
N ASP A 34 11.05 9.02 -13.10
CA ASP A 34 10.42 9.40 -11.83
C ASP A 34 10.88 10.77 -11.29
N PRO A 35 12.20 11.13 -11.33
CA PRO A 35 12.68 12.46 -10.94
C PRO A 35 12.10 13.60 -11.77
N PHE A 36 11.78 13.35 -13.05
CA PHE A 36 11.24 14.36 -13.96
C PHE A 36 9.73 14.46 -13.92
N LYS A 37 9.03 13.44 -13.43
CA LYS A 37 7.55 13.40 -13.39
C LYS A 37 6.97 14.61 -12.66
N GLY A 38 7.50 14.93 -11.48
CA GLY A 38 7.07 16.10 -10.70
C GLY A 38 7.38 17.43 -11.40
N LEU A 39 8.55 17.52 -12.05
CA LEU A 39 8.96 18.72 -12.79
C LEU A 39 8.09 18.95 -14.03
N LEU A 40 7.80 17.89 -14.80
CA LEU A 40 6.95 17.95 -15.99
C LEU A 40 5.50 18.29 -15.63
N LEU A 41 4.96 17.72 -14.55
CA LEU A 41 3.65 18.10 -14.01
C LEU A 41 3.63 19.57 -13.59
N GLY A 42 4.66 20.04 -12.89
CA GLY A 42 4.80 21.45 -12.50
C GLY A 42 4.79 22.39 -13.71
N VAL A 43 5.59 22.08 -14.74
CA VAL A 43 5.65 22.86 -15.99
C VAL A 43 4.30 22.82 -16.73
N PHE A 44 3.63 21.67 -16.76
CA PHE A 44 2.29 21.55 -17.35
C PHE A 44 1.29 22.49 -16.68
N PHE A 45 1.16 22.45 -15.35
CA PHE A 45 0.20 23.29 -14.63
C PHE A 45 0.54 24.79 -14.73
N ILE A 46 1.83 25.16 -14.70
CA ILE A 46 2.25 26.56 -14.92
C ILE A 46 1.85 27.02 -16.33
N THR A 47 2.10 26.19 -17.34
CA THR A 47 1.78 26.52 -18.74
C THR A 47 0.27 26.63 -18.96
N VAL A 48 -0.51 25.69 -18.41
CA VAL A 48 -1.98 25.72 -18.49
C VAL A 48 -2.52 26.95 -17.76
N GLY A 49 -2.01 27.26 -16.57
CA GLY A 49 -2.39 28.45 -15.81
C GLY A 49 -2.05 29.75 -16.54
N ALA A 50 -0.90 29.83 -17.20
CA ALA A 50 -0.50 31.00 -17.98
C ALA A 50 -1.36 31.22 -19.23
N ASN A 51 -1.96 30.16 -19.78
CA ASN A 51 -2.87 30.25 -20.93
C ASN A 51 -4.31 30.65 -20.55
N ILE A 52 -4.62 30.85 -19.26
CA ILE A 52 -5.93 31.31 -18.82
C ILE A 52 -6.14 32.77 -19.23
N ASN A 53 -7.11 33.00 -20.11
CA ASN A 53 -7.55 34.35 -20.45
C ASN A 53 -8.54 34.88 -19.39
N PHE A 54 -8.01 35.58 -18.38
CA PHE A 54 -8.81 36.16 -17.30
C PHE A 54 -9.82 37.21 -17.77
N GLY A 55 -9.54 37.91 -18.88
CA GLY A 55 -10.50 38.85 -19.47
C GLY A 55 -11.73 38.16 -20.03
N LEU A 56 -11.52 37.05 -20.76
CA LEU A 56 -12.61 36.21 -21.27
C LEU A 56 -13.40 35.55 -20.13
N LEU A 57 -12.69 35.08 -19.11
CA LEU A 57 -13.29 34.48 -17.91
C LEU A 57 -14.16 35.49 -17.16
N GLY A 58 -13.67 36.70 -16.91
CA GLY A 58 -14.43 37.75 -16.23
C GLY A 58 -15.67 38.20 -17.01
N GLY A 59 -15.57 38.31 -18.34
CA GLY A 59 -16.68 38.72 -19.20
C GLY A 59 -17.77 37.66 -19.38
N ASN A 60 -17.46 36.38 -19.24
CA ASN A 60 -18.37 35.26 -19.49
C ASN A 60 -18.44 34.27 -18.32
N LEU A 61 -18.18 34.74 -17.09
CA LEU A 61 -17.97 33.87 -15.93
C LEU A 61 -19.11 32.85 -15.74
N GLY A 62 -20.37 33.32 -15.77
CA GLY A 62 -21.53 32.45 -15.59
C GLY A 62 -21.65 31.38 -16.69
N HIS A 63 -21.37 31.74 -17.94
CA HIS A 63 -21.45 30.81 -19.07
C HIS A 63 -20.34 29.74 -18.99
N ILE A 64 -19.11 30.15 -18.70
CA ILE A 64 -17.96 29.24 -18.58
C ILE A 64 -18.14 28.30 -17.38
N VAL A 65 -18.48 28.84 -16.20
CA VAL A 65 -18.74 28.04 -15.00
C VAL A 65 -19.90 27.08 -15.23
N GLY A 66 -20.97 27.54 -15.88
CA GLY A 66 -22.11 26.69 -16.26
C GLY A 66 -21.70 25.53 -17.16
N MET A 67 -20.89 25.78 -18.19
CA MET A 67 -20.35 24.73 -19.07
C MET A 67 -19.44 23.75 -18.33
N THR A 68 -18.59 24.22 -17.42
CA THR A 68 -17.72 23.36 -16.60
C THR A 68 -18.54 22.41 -15.73
N PHE A 69 -19.52 22.90 -15.00
CA PHE A 69 -20.38 22.04 -14.18
C PHE A 69 -21.24 21.11 -15.03
N ALA A 70 -21.74 21.57 -16.19
CA ALA A 70 -22.49 20.73 -17.11
C ALA A 70 -21.63 19.57 -17.63
N LEU A 71 -20.38 19.84 -18.04
CA LEU A 71 -19.44 18.80 -18.49
C LEU A 71 -19.21 17.75 -17.40
N ILE A 72 -18.87 18.20 -16.18
CA ILE A 72 -18.62 17.32 -15.03
C ILE A 72 -19.86 16.49 -14.72
N ALA A 73 -21.04 17.12 -14.64
CA ALA A 73 -22.30 16.44 -14.32
C ALA A 73 -22.68 15.39 -15.36
N ILE A 74 -22.56 15.72 -16.65
CA ILE A 74 -22.83 14.78 -17.75
C ILE A 74 -21.88 13.58 -17.67
N LYS A 75 -20.57 13.84 -17.58
CA LYS A 75 -19.57 12.76 -17.58
C LYS A 75 -19.69 11.88 -16.33
N ALA A 76 -19.84 12.48 -15.15
CA ALA A 76 -20.09 11.75 -13.91
C ALA A 76 -21.35 10.88 -14.03
N SER A 77 -22.45 11.41 -14.58
CA SER A 77 -23.69 10.64 -14.77
C SER A 77 -23.49 9.43 -15.67
N VAL A 78 -22.80 9.62 -16.82
CA VAL A 78 -22.48 8.52 -17.74
C VAL A 78 -21.62 7.46 -17.05
N LEU A 79 -20.58 7.87 -16.32
CA LEU A 79 -19.67 6.97 -15.63
C LEU A 79 -20.37 6.19 -14.50
N LEU A 80 -21.22 6.85 -13.71
CA LEU A 80 -22.00 6.20 -12.65
C LEU A 80 -23.01 5.18 -13.21
N ILE A 81 -23.60 5.47 -14.38
CA ILE A 81 -24.47 4.51 -15.09
C ILE A 81 -23.64 3.30 -15.54
N LEU A 82 -22.48 3.51 -16.16
CA LEU A 82 -21.59 2.43 -16.58
C LEU A 82 -21.12 1.59 -15.41
N ALA A 83 -20.72 2.22 -14.31
CA ALA A 83 -20.29 1.51 -13.09
C ALA A 83 -21.41 0.62 -12.51
N ARG A 84 -22.68 1.03 -12.63
CA ARG A 84 -23.83 0.16 -12.28
C ARG A 84 -23.96 -1.03 -13.23
N ILE A 85 -23.80 -0.82 -14.54
CA ILE A 85 -23.86 -1.89 -15.55
C ILE A 85 -22.76 -2.93 -15.30
N PHE A 86 -21.55 -2.47 -14.98
CA PHE A 86 -20.39 -3.33 -14.69
C PHE A 86 -20.30 -3.80 -13.23
N ARG A 87 -21.29 -3.49 -12.38
CA ARG A 87 -21.39 -3.94 -10.98
C ARG A 87 -20.19 -3.57 -10.10
N ILE A 88 -19.65 -2.36 -10.27
CA ILE A 88 -18.59 -1.83 -9.40
C ILE A 88 -19.17 -1.58 -7.98
N PRO A 89 -18.46 -1.96 -6.91
CA PRO A 89 -18.86 -1.71 -5.52
C PRO A 89 -19.21 -0.23 -5.26
N LYS A 90 -20.19 0.03 -4.39
CA LYS A 90 -20.76 1.40 -4.20
C LYS A 90 -19.75 2.50 -3.80
N PRO A 91 -18.80 2.31 -2.87
CA PRO A 91 -17.83 3.36 -2.56
C PRO A 91 -16.89 3.62 -3.75
N GLU A 92 -16.44 2.55 -4.42
CA GLU A 92 -15.59 2.61 -5.61
C GLU A 92 -16.31 3.25 -6.81
N ASN A 93 -17.63 3.08 -6.92
CA ASN A 93 -18.44 3.65 -7.99
C ASN A 93 -18.42 5.19 -7.98
N TRP A 94 -18.57 5.80 -6.80
CA TRP A 94 -18.51 7.27 -6.67
C TRP A 94 -17.11 7.81 -6.92
N LEU A 95 -16.07 7.11 -6.42
CA LEU A 95 -14.69 7.46 -6.67
C LEU A 95 -14.37 7.41 -8.17
N PHE A 96 -14.81 6.36 -8.86
CA PHE A 96 -14.69 6.19 -10.31
C PHE A 96 -15.41 7.31 -11.07
N GLY A 97 -16.67 7.58 -10.72
CA GLY A 97 -17.50 8.58 -11.39
C GLY A 97 -16.98 10.00 -11.23
N LEU A 98 -16.54 10.39 -10.02
CA LEU A 98 -16.03 11.73 -9.72
C LEU A 98 -14.58 11.91 -10.15
N GLY A 99 -13.72 10.91 -9.94
CA GLY A 99 -12.30 10.98 -10.29
C GLY A 99 -12.05 11.11 -11.79
N LEU A 100 -12.96 10.57 -12.61
CA LEU A 100 -12.88 10.67 -14.07
C LEU A 100 -13.83 11.71 -14.67
N ALA A 101 -14.54 12.52 -13.86
CA ALA A 101 -15.53 13.49 -14.35
C ALA A 101 -14.93 14.69 -15.10
N GLN A 102 -13.66 15.02 -14.84
CA GLN A 102 -12.98 16.14 -15.51
C GLN A 102 -12.74 15.90 -16.99
N ALA A 103 -12.48 16.97 -17.74
CA ALA A 103 -11.91 16.84 -19.07
C ALA A 103 -10.51 16.21 -18.98
N GLY A 104 -10.16 15.34 -19.94
CA GLY A 104 -8.81 14.81 -20.04
C GLY A 104 -7.83 15.86 -20.58
N GLU A 105 -6.56 15.78 -20.18
CA GLU A 105 -5.47 16.65 -20.66
C GLU A 105 -5.27 16.59 -22.17
N PHE A 106 -5.67 15.47 -22.79
CA PHE A 106 -5.68 15.33 -24.24
C PHE A 106 -6.62 16.34 -24.94
N GLY A 107 -7.59 16.92 -24.22
CA GLY A 107 -8.46 17.98 -24.73
C GLY A 107 -7.70 19.22 -25.19
N PHE A 108 -6.60 19.60 -24.52
CA PHE A 108 -5.76 20.73 -24.91
C PHE A 108 -5.14 20.52 -26.30
N VAL A 109 -4.66 19.31 -26.55
CA VAL A 109 -4.04 18.93 -27.82
C VAL A 109 -5.09 18.92 -28.94
N LEU A 110 -6.25 18.32 -28.69
CA LEU A 110 -7.34 18.27 -29.67
C LEU A 110 -7.86 19.65 -30.03
N LEU A 111 -8.09 20.52 -29.05
CA LEU A 111 -8.56 21.89 -29.31
C LEU A 111 -7.53 22.69 -30.13
N SER A 112 -6.25 22.61 -29.75
CA SER A 112 -5.16 23.24 -30.51
C SER A 112 -5.08 22.73 -31.94
N PHE A 113 -5.24 21.42 -32.14
CA PHE A 113 -5.27 20.80 -33.46
C PHE A 113 -6.47 21.25 -34.30
N THR A 114 -7.66 21.34 -33.70
CA THR A 114 -8.86 21.80 -34.41
C THR A 114 -8.78 23.27 -34.84
N VAL A 115 -8.14 24.13 -34.04
CA VAL A 115 -7.87 25.52 -34.43
C VAL A 115 -6.83 25.58 -35.54
N ALA A 116 -5.75 24.78 -35.45
CA ALA A 116 -4.69 24.76 -36.45
C ALA A 116 -5.16 24.27 -37.84
N ASN A 117 -6.26 23.52 -37.90
CA ASN A 117 -6.90 23.05 -39.13
C ASN A 117 -8.17 23.84 -39.47
N ASP A 118 -8.39 24.99 -38.83
CA ASP A 118 -9.54 25.87 -39.07
C ASP A 118 -10.93 25.18 -38.94
N ILE A 119 -11.02 24.12 -38.15
CA ILE A 119 -12.27 23.36 -37.91
C ILE A 119 -13.21 24.14 -37.00
N ILE A 120 -12.65 24.81 -35.99
CA ILE A 120 -13.42 25.64 -35.05
C ILE A 120 -12.80 27.04 -34.93
N PRO A 121 -13.63 28.09 -34.76
CA PRO A 121 -13.14 29.42 -34.44
C PRO A 121 -12.33 29.45 -33.14
N LYS A 122 -11.25 30.24 -33.13
CA LYS A 122 -10.39 30.41 -31.94
C LYS A 122 -11.18 30.88 -30.70
N SER A 123 -12.19 31.72 -30.88
CA SER A 123 -13.04 32.19 -29.78
C SER A 123 -13.76 31.06 -29.04
N ILE A 124 -14.20 30.03 -29.76
CA ILE A 124 -14.85 28.84 -29.18
C ILE A 124 -13.78 27.97 -28.50
N ALA A 125 -12.64 27.77 -29.15
CA ALA A 125 -11.54 27.00 -28.58
C ALA A 125 -11.03 27.61 -27.26
N ASP A 126 -10.86 28.92 -27.19
CA ASP A 126 -10.43 29.63 -25.98
C ASP A 126 -11.46 29.45 -24.83
N GLN A 127 -12.75 29.45 -25.14
CA GLN A 127 -13.80 29.13 -24.16
C GLN A 127 -13.73 27.68 -23.67
N LEU A 128 -13.58 26.72 -24.58
CA LEU A 128 -13.48 25.30 -24.24
C LEU A 128 -12.21 24.98 -23.46
N LEU A 129 -11.09 25.64 -23.78
CA LEU A 129 -9.84 25.54 -23.02
C LEU A 129 -10.03 26.00 -21.57
N LEU A 130 -10.74 27.12 -21.35
CA LEU A 130 -11.09 27.55 -19.99
C LEU A 130 -11.97 26.52 -19.27
N VAL A 131 -12.95 25.92 -19.95
CA VAL A 131 -13.79 24.86 -19.37
C VAL A 131 -12.97 23.65 -18.95
N VAL A 132 -12.03 23.19 -19.80
CA VAL A 132 -11.12 22.08 -19.49
C VAL A 132 -10.26 22.41 -18.28
N THR A 133 -9.59 23.57 -18.28
CA THR A 133 -8.72 24.01 -17.18
C THR A 133 -9.47 24.13 -15.86
N LEU A 134 -10.65 24.75 -15.86
CA LEU A 134 -11.47 24.87 -14.65
C LEU A 134 -11.98 23.51 -14.17
N SER A 135 -12.29 22.58 -15.08
CA SER A 135 -12.72 21.23 -14.68
C SER A 135 -11.62 20.51 -13.91
N MET A 136 -10.36 20.66 -14.31
CA MET A 136 -9.21 20.10 -13.57
C MET A 136 -8.96 20.78 -12.24
N LEU A 137 -9.16 22.11 -12.18
CA LEU A 137 -9.06 22.86 -10.93
C LEU A 137 -10.14 22.45 -9.92
N VAL A 138 -11.33 22.05 -10.38
CA VAL A 138 -12.44 21.61 -9.54
C VAL A 138 -12.23 20.17 -9.04
N THR A 139 -11.43 19.35 -9.72
CA THR A 139 -11.22 17.93 -9.38
C THR A 139 -10.75 17.69 -7.94
N PRO A 140 -9.73 18.37 -7.40
CA PRO A 140 -9.37 18.21 -5.99
C PRO A 140 -10.53 18.49 -5.03
N ALA A 141 -11.38 19.49 -5.35
CA ALA A 141 -12.56 19.78 -4.53
C ALA A 141 -13.61 18.65 -4.62
N LEU A 142 -13.78 18.00 -5.78
CA LEU A 142 -14.62 16.80 -5.92
C LEU A 142 -14.10 15.63 -5.08
N PHE A 143 -12.77 15.44 -5.01
CA PHE A 143 -12.17 14.45 -4.13
C PHE A 143 -12.41 14.76 -2.65
N ILE A 144 -12.25 16.02 -2.23
CA ILE A 144 -12.56 16.45 -0.85
C ILE A 144 -14.05 16.22 -0.54
N ILE A 145 -14.95 16.50 -1.48
CA ILE A 145 -16.38 16.22 -1.34
C ILE A 145 -16.63 14.72 -1.21
N TYR A 146 -15.97 13.91 -2.02
CA TYR A 146 -16.03 12.45 -1.90
C TYR A 146 -15.58 12.01 -0.50
N ASP A 147 -14.39 12.39 -0.06
CA ASP A 147 -13.81 11.97 1.22
C ASP A 147 -14.61 12.45 2.43
N LYS A 148 -15.19 13.66 2.37
CA LYS A 148 -15.93 14.25 3.52
C LYS A 148 -17.42 13.96 3.53
N ILE A 149 -18.05 13.71 2.39
CA ILE A 149 -19.52 13.61 2.29
C ILE A 149 -19.96 12.24 1.82
N ILE A 150 -19.29 11.66 0.82
CA ILE A 150 -19.77 10.45 0.14
C ILE A 150 -19.16 9.20 0.77
N ALA A 151 -17.85 9.18 0.98
CA ALA A 151 -17.13 8.09 1.64
C ALA A 151 -17.68 7.85 3.07
N PRO A 152 -17.95 8.88 3.92
CA PRO A 152 -18.50 8.68 5.26
C PRO A 152 -19.93 8.15 5.26
N ARG A 153 -20.72 8.46 4.21
CA ARG A 153 -22.10 7.97 4.07
C ARG A 153 -22.19 6.56 3.50
N HIS A 154 -21.18 6.12 2.76
CA HIS A 154 -21.06 4.74 2.29
C HIS A 154 -20.23 3.88 3.24
N SER A 155 -19.55 4.48 4.22
CA SER A 155 -19.04 3.80 5.41
C SER A 155 -20.11 3.60 6.50
N GLN A 156 -21.36 4.03 6.26
CA GLN A 156 -22.51 3.74 7.13
C GLN A 156 -23.34 2.56 6.61
N GLU A 157 -22.70 1.41 6.69
CA GLU A 157 -23.21 0.09 7.11
C GLU A 157 -21.91 -0.62 7.52
N ILE A 158 -21.17 -0.08 8.50
CA ILE A 158 -21.19 -0.49 9.89
C ILE A 158 -21.00 0.78 10.74
N GLU A 159 -22.09 1.51 10.97
CA GLU A 159 -22.26 2.12 12.29
C GLU A 159 -22.80 0.99 13.18
N ARG A 160 -21.94 -0.01 13.47
CA ARG A 160 -22.06 -0.62 14.79
C ARG A 160 -21.78 0.54 15.70
N VAL A 161 -22.76 0.83 16.54
CA VAL A 161 -22.58 1.50 17.82
C VAL A 161 -21.15 1.18 18.26
N ALA A 162 -20.39 2.20 18.65
CA ALA A 162 -19.27 1.97 19.54
C ALA A 162 -19.89 1.28 20.76
N ASP A 163 -20.09 -0.04 20.65
CA ASP A 163 -20.60 -0.86 21.70
C ASP A 163 -19.61 -0.60 22.81
N HIS A 164 -20.16 -0.16 23.93
CA HIS A 164 -19.39 -0.04 25.15
C HIS A 164 -18.51 -1.28 25.25
N ILE A 165 -17.19 -1.05 25.21
CA ILE A 165 -16.17 -2.07 25.34
C ILE A 165 -16.26 -2.56 26.78
N ASP A 166 -17.17 -3.50 27.06
CA ASP A 166 -17.31 -4.11 28.37
C ASP A 166 -16.30 -5.26 28.56
N GLU A 167 -15.81 -5.86 27.46
CA GLU A 167 -14.78 -6.89 27.48
C GLU A 167 -13.46 -6.38 26.88
N GLN A 168 -12.55 -5.96 27.76
CA GLN A 168 -11.19 -5.62 27.38
C GLN A 168 -10.38 -6.90 27.15
N ASN A 169 -10.41 -7.39 25.92
CA ASN A 169 -9.61 -8.55 25.53
C ASN A 169 -8.11 -8.24 25.68
N HIS A 170 -7.38 -9.19 26.24
CA HIS A 170 -5.94 -9.00 26.51
C HIS A 170 -5.05 -9.16 25.26
N ILE A 171 -5.61 -9.55 24.11
CA ILE A 171 -4.84 -9.85 22.90
C ILE A 171 -5.42 -9.07 21.73
N ILE A 172 -4.59 -8.24 21.10
CA ILE A 172 -4.92 -7.49 19.90
C ILE A 172 -4.15 -8.08 18.72
N ILE A 173 -4.81 -8.24 17.57
CA ILE A 173 -4.20 -8.70 16.32
C ILE A 173 -4.39 -7.61 15.25
N ALA A 174 -3.30 -6.96 14.88
CA ALA A 174 -3.24 -5.99 13.80
C ALA A 174 -2.97 -6.69 12.46
N GLY A 175 -4.01 -6.88 11.66
CA GLY A 175 -3.99 -7.60 10.39
C GLY A 175 -4.49 -9.04 10.54
N HIS A 176 -5.51 -9.41 9.78
CA HIS A 176 -6.16 -10.72 9.71
C HIS A 176 -5.99 -11.40 8.33
N GLY A 177 -4.93 -11.07 7.62
CA GLY A 177 -4.56 -11.79 6.42
C GLY A 177 -4.10 -13.24 6.68
N ARG A 178 -3.35 -13.81 5.73
CA ARG A 178 -2.85 -15.19 5.78
C ARG A 178 -2.09 -15.52 7.07
N PHE A 179 -1.31 -14.57 7.60
CA PHE A 179 -0.54 -14.75 8.82
C PHE A 179 -1.42 -14.56 10.06
N GLY A 180 -2.07 -13.40 10.19
CA GLY A 180 -2.88 -13.04 11.35
C GLY A 180 -4.07 -13.97 11.58
N GLY A 181 -4.73 -14.46 10.53
CA GLY A 181 -5.82 -15.42 10.65
C GLY A 181 -5.39 -16.78 11.22
N ILE A 182 -4.17 -17.24 10.92
CA ILE A 182 -3.62 -18.47 11.51
C ILE A 182 -3.31 -18.24 12.99
N VAL A 183 -2.69 -17.10 13.33
CA VAL A 183 -2.40 -16.74 14.73
C VAL A 183 -3.68 -16.62 15.54
N ASN A 184 -4.67 -15.87 15.03
CA ASN A 184 -5.97 -15.72 15.64
C ASN A 184 -6.61 -17.08 15.95
N ARG A 185 -6.71 -17.94 14.94
CA ARG A 185 -7.28 -19.28 15.11
C ARG A 185 -6.54 -20.11 16.16
N ALA A 186 -5.21 -20.07 16.19
CA ALA A 186 -4.41 -20.81 17.17
C ALA A 186 -4.66 -20.31 18.61
N VAL A 187 -4.72 -18.99 18.80
CA VAL A 187 -4.98 -18.35 20.10
C VAL A 187 -6.41 -18.63 20.58
N ARG A 188 -7.39 -18.52 19.67
CA ARG A 188 -8.80 -18.85 19.96
C ARG A 188 -8.98 -20.32 20.36
N PHE A 189 -8.29 -21.26 19.70
CA PHE A 189 -8.32 -22.67 20.08
C PHE A 189 -7.71 -22.95 21.46
N ALA A 190 -6.83 -22.07 21.95
CA ALA A 190 -6.35 -22.13 23.33
C ALA A 190 -7.32 -21.50 24.35
N GLY A 191 -8.48 -20.99 23.91
CA GLY A 191 -9.53 -20.45 24.76
C GLY A 191 -9.40 -18.96 25.09
N PHE A 192 -8.57 -18.22 24.35
CA PHE A 192 -8.44 -16.77 24.53
C PHE A 192 -9.31 -16.00 23.53
N ASP A 193 -9.90 -14.89 23.99
CA ASP A 193 -10.57 -13.91 23.15
C ASP A 193 -9.56 -12.91 22.57
N THR A 194 -9.85 -12.43 21.37
CA THR A 194 -8.94 -11.59 20.58
C THR A 194 -9.71 -10.45 19.94
N THR A 195 -9.11 -9.27 19.96
CA THR A 195 -9.57 -8.11 19.19
C THR A 195 -8.78 -8.00 17.89
N VAL A 196 -9.45 -7.95 16.75
CA VAL A 196 -8.83 -7.92 15.42
C VAL A 196 -9.02 -6.56 14.77
N LEU A 197 -7.94 -6.00 14.21
CA LEU A 197 -7.94 -4.78 13.40
C LEU A 197 -7.57 -5.13 11.95
N ASP A 198 -8.42 -4.83 10.96
CA ASP A 198 -8.10 -5.08 9.55
C ASP A 198 -8.75 -4.05 8.59
N TYR A 199 -8.25 -3.98 7.36
CA TYR A 199 -8.79 -3.15 6.28
C TYR A 199 -9.85 -3.86 5.43
N SER A 200 -10.05 -5.17 5.59
CA SER A 200 -10.99 -5.96 4.81
C SER A 200 -12.32 -6.10 5.56
N ALA A 201 -13.31 -5.28 5.19
CA ALA A 201 -14.65 -5.37 5.73
C ALA A 201 -15.25 -6.79 5.57
N GLU A 202 -15.01 -7.43 4.42
CA GLU A 202 -15.46 -8.80 4.14
C GLU A 202 -14.89 -9.81 5.15
N GLN A 203 -13.61 -9.72 5.50
CA GLN A 203 -13.00 -10.61 6.49
C GLN A 203 -13.54 -10.35 7.90
N LEU A 204 -13.82 -9.09 8.24
CA LEU A 204 -14.36 -8.70 9.54
C LEU A 204 -15.82 -9.16 9.72
N ASP A 205 -16.61 -9.20 8.65
CA ASP A 205 -17.98 -9.74 8.68
C ASP A 205 -17.98 -11.24 8.99
N ILE A 206 -17.08 -11.98 8.33
CA ILE A 206 -16.88 -13.41 8.60
C ILE A 206 -16.48 -13.61 10.05
N LEU A 207 -15.50 -12.85 10.55
CA LEU A 207 -15.03 -12.92 11.93
C LEU A 207 -16.11 -12.62 12.96
N SER A 208 -16.93 -11.59 12.69
CA SER A 208 -18.05 -11.23 13.56
C SER A 208 -19.05 -12.37 13.69
N ALA A 209 -19.32 -13.10 12.61
CA ALA A 209 -20.19 -14.28 12.65
C ALA A 209 -19.63 -15.42 13.52
N PHE A 210 -18.32 -15.42 13.80
CA PHE A 210 -17.64 -16.35 14.70
C PHE A 210 -17.39 -15.76 16.11
N GLY A 211 -18.03 -14.63 16.45
CA GLY A 211 -17.91 -14.00 17.76
C GLY A 211 -16.52 -13.46 18.05
N VAL A 212 -15.83 -12.92 17.03
CA VAL A 212 -14.56 -12.21 17.19
C VAL A 212 -14.82 -10.72 17.10
N ASP A 213 -14.32 -9.97 18.09
CA ASP A 213 -14.35 -8.51 18.07
C ASP A 213 -13.45 -8.00 16.94
N ALA A 214 -14.08 -7.41 15.92
CA ALA A 214 -13.42 -7.08 14.67
C ALA A 214 -13.70 -5.61 14.33
N TYR A 215 -12.64 -4.83 14.14
CA TYR A 215 -12.72 -3.41 13.84
C TYR A 215 -12.07 -3.09 12.50
N TYR A 216 -12.79 -2.32 11.70
CA TYR A 216 -12.33 -1.85 10.41
C TYR A 216 -11.45 -0.62 10.56
N GLY A 217 -10.21 -0.68 10.05
CA GLY A 217 -9.37 0.50 9.92
C GLY A 217 -7.88 0.22 9.96
N ASP A 218 -7.13 1.32 9.86
CA ASP A 218 -5.67 1.30 9.89
C ASP A 218 -5.13 1.07 11.31
N ALA A 219 -4.53 -0.09 11.54
CA ALA A 219 -3.92 -0.45 12.81
C ALA A 219 -2.72 0.44 13.20
N THR A 220 -2.16 1.22 12.26
CA THR A 220 -1.09 2.20 12.57
C THR A 220 -1.62 3.46 13.23
N ARG A 221 -2.94 3.69 13.23
CA ARG A 221 -3.55 4.85 13.86
C ARG A 221 -3.69 4.68 15.37
N PRO A 222 -3.14 5.62 16.18
CA PRO A 222 -3.26 5.57 17.64
C PRO A 222 -4.69 5.49 18.19
N ASP A 223 -5.64 6.20 17.57
CA ASP A 223 -7.03 6.23 18.01
C ASP A 223 -7.72 4.87 17.86
N LEU A 224 -7.40 4.13 16.79
CA LEU A 224 -7.91 2.77 16.59
C LEU A 224 -7.31 1.77 17.58
N LEU A 225 -6.01 1.87 17.89
CA LEU A 225 -5.38 1.06 18.93
C LEU A 225 -6.00 1.34 20.31
N HIS A 226 -6.31 2.60 20.60
CA HIS A 226 -7.02 2.97 21.81
C HIS A 226 -8.41 2.36 21.88
N ALA A 227 -9.18 2.44 20.80
CA ALA A 227 -10.49 1.82 20.70
C ALA A 227 -10.42 0.29 20.84
N ALA A 228 -9.34 -0.33 20.35
CA ALA A 228 -9.08 -1.76 20.51
C ALA A 228 -8.65 -2.18 21.93
N GLY A 229 -8.47 -1.23 22.86
CA GLY A 229 -8.10 -1.54 24.25
C GLY A 229 -6.60 -1.71 24.50
N ILE A 230 -5.71 -1.14 23.66
CA ILE A 230 -4.24 -1.29 23.81
C ILE A 230 -3.71 -0.91 25.21
N LYS A 231 -4.41 -0.03 25.93
CA LYS A 231 -4.05 0.37 27.30
C LYS A 231 -4.04 -0.80 28.29
N THR A 232 -4.91 -1.79 28.11
CA THR A 232 -5.06 -2.93 29.03
C THR A 232 -4.75 -4.28 28.36
N ALA A 233 -4.43 -4.25 27.06
CA ALA A 233 -3.89 -5.40 26.35
C ALA A 233 -2.58 -5.89 27.00
N LYS A 234 -2.40 -7.21 26.98
CA LYS A 234 -1.16 -7.88 27.39
C LYS A 234 -0.29 -8.21 26.18
N VAL A 235 -0.91 -8.50 25.04
CA VAL A 235 -0.23 -8.92 23.82
C VAL A 235 -0.77 -8.15 22.62
N LEU A 236 0.13 -7.67 21.78
CA LEU A 236 -0.16 -7.18 20.44
C LEU A 236 0.56 -8.04 19.41
N VAL A 237 -0.20 -8.64 18.51
CA VAL A 237 0.33 -9.32 17.33
C VAL A 237 0.28 -8.35 16.15
N ILE A 238 1.44 -8.02 15.59
CA ILE A 238 1.54 -7.19 14.38
C ILE A 238 1.69 -8.13 13.18
N ALA A 239 0.61 -8.30 12.42
CA ALA A 239 0.46 -9.27 11.34
C ALA A 239 0.13 -8.65 9.96
N ILE A 240 0.15 -7.32 9.84
CA ILE A 240 0.11 -6.59 8.56
C ILE A 240 1.32 -6.95 7.68
N ASP A 241 1.34 -6.53 6.42
CA ASP A 241 2.35 -6.93 5.42
C ASP A 241 3.26 -5.81 4.91
N ASP A 242 2.97 -4.55 5.22
CA ASP A 242 3.85 -3.42 4.88
C ASP A 242 5.00 -3.29 5.90
N LYS A 243 6.24 -3.45 5.41
CA LYS A 243 7.47 -3.44 6.23
C LYS A 243 7.59 -2.17 7.08
N ASP A 244 7.39 -0.99 6.49
CA ASP A 244 7.58 0.26 7.21
C ASP A 244 6.47 0.48 8.25
N HIS A 245 5.25 0.05 7.95
CA HIS A 245 4.12 0.12 8.87
C HIS A 245 4.35 -0.76 10.10
N ILE A 246 4.88 -1.98 9.91
CA ILE A 246 5.22 -2.90 11.01
C ILE A 246 6.27 -2.25 11.91
N THR A 247 7.36 -1.74 11.35
CA THR A 247 8.43 -1.10 12.13
C THR A 247 7.92 0.13 12.89
N ARG A 248 7.14 1.01 12.24
CA ARG A 248 6.56 2.19 12.89
C ARG A 248 5.61 1.84 14.02
N LEU A 249 4.71 0.87 13.79
CA LEU A 249 3.76 0.42 14.80
C LEU A 249 4.48 -0.22 16.00
N THR A 250 5.48 -1.05 15.72
CA THR A 250 6.31 -1.69 16.76
C THR A 250 7.00 -0.65 17.62
N HIS A 251 7.66 0.33 17.00
CA HIS A 251 8.31 1.44 17.71
C HIS A 251 7.32 2.26 18.54
N TYR A 252 6.16 2.60 17.96
CA TYR A 252 5.12 3.36 18.65
C TYR A 252 4.62 2.61 19.89
N VAL A 253 4.29 1.32 19.77
CA VAL A 253 3.73 0.54 20.88
C VAL A 253 4.79 0.27 21.94
N HIS A 254 6.03 -0.05 21.55
CA HIS A 254 7.12 -0.27 22.50
C HIS A 254 7.38 0.98 23.36
N HIS A 255 7.30 2.18 22.77
CA HIS A 255 7.53 3.43 23.48
C HIS A 255 6.35 3.86 24.36
N ASN A 256 5.11 3.74 23.88
CA ASN A 256 3.93 4.28 24.55
C ASN A 256 3.23 3.26 25.48
N TYR A 257 3.40 1.96 25.21
CA TYR A 257 2.77 0.87 25.95
C TYR A 257 3.81 -0.22 26.29
N PRO A 258 4.83 0.11 27.10
CA PRO A 258 5.94 -0.81 27.40
C PRO A 258 5.50 -2.09 28.13
N HIS A 259 4.29 -2.12 28.68
CA HIS A 259 3.69 -3.31 29.31
C HIS A 259 3.10 -4.31 28.30
N VAL A 260 2.88 -3.90 27.04
CA VAL A 260 2.31 -4.75 25.99
C VAL A 260 3.43 -5.58 25.37
N HIS A 261 3.29 -6.88 25.42
CA HIS A 261 4.18 -7.81 24.74
C HIS A 261 3.89 -7.78 23.23
N ILE A 262 4.91 -7.52 22.41
CA ILE A 262 4.76 -7.38 20.95
C ILE A 262 5.29 -8.62 20.26
N VAL A 263 4.41 -9.29 19.50
CA VAL A 263 4.79 -10.35 18.55
C VAL A 263 4.71 -9.77 17.15
N ALA A 264 5.86 -9.55 16.50
CA ALA A 264 5.93 -8.87 15.21
C ALA A 264 6.24 -9.84 14.06
N ARG A 265 5.44 -9.78 12.99
CA ARG A 265 5.77 -10.40 11.70
C ARG A 265 6.92 -9.63 11.06
N ALA A 266 8.00 -10.32 10.70
CA ALA A 266 9.06 -9.80 9.86
C ALA A 266 8.91 -10.34 8.42
N ILE A 267 9.16 -9.47 7.44
CA ILE A 267 9.07 -9.81 6.01
C ILE A 267 10.32 -10.60 5.57
N ASP A 268 11.49 -10.15 5.99
CA ASP A 268 12.78 -10.73 5.61
C ASP A 268 13.80 -10.67 6.75
N ARG A 269 15.04 -11.10 6.49
CA ARG A 269 16.14 -11.11 7.48
C ARG A 269 16.55 -9.68 7.90
N PRO A 270 16.79 -8.71 7.00
CA PRO A 270 17.03 -7.32 7.39
C PRO A 270 15.95 -6.72 8.29
N HIS A 271 14.68 -6.97 7.98
CA HIS A 271 13.56 -6.45 8.77
C HIS A 271 13.54 -7.02 10.20
N VAL A 272 14.05 -8.24 10.45
CA VAL A 272 14.25 -8.73 11.83
C VAL A 272 15.17 -7.80 12.62
N PHE A 273 16.26 -7.35 12.01
CA PHE A 273 17.22 -6.49 12.70
C PHE A 273 16.65 -5.09 12.95
N GLU A 274 15.90 -4.54 11.98
CA GLU A 274 15.18 -3.28 12.16
C GLU A 274 14.17 -3.38 13.32
N LEU A 275 13.39 -4.45 13.40
CA LEU A 275 12.46 -4.68 14.52
C LEU A 275 13.20 -4.89 15.84
N TRP A 276 14.36 -5.54 15.82
CA TRP A 276 15.20 -5.70 17.01
C TRP A 276 15.70 -4.35 17.54
N GLU A 277 16.11 -3.44 16.66
CA GLU A 277 16.51 -2.07 17.00
C GLU A 277 15.35 -1.30 17.67
N THR A 278 14.10 -1.55 17.29
CA THR A 278 12.93 -0.91 17.95
C THR A 278 12.66 -1.40 19.38
N GLY A 279 13.34 -2.46 19.83
CA GLY A 279 13.13 -3.07 21.15
C GLY A 279 12.23 -4.31 21.15
N CYS A 280 11.69 -4.71 19.99
CA CYS A 280 10.93 -5.96 19.88
C CYS A 280 11.85 -7.18 20.02
N ARG A 281 11.36 -8.22 20.70
CA ARG A 281 12.14 -9.46 20.96
C ARG A 281 11.45 -10.72 20.44
N ASP A 282 10.14 -10.69 20.23
CA ASP A 282 9.38 -11.79 19.63
C ASP A 282 9.06 -11.46 18.17
N ILE A 283 10.01 -11.81 17.30
CA ILE A 283 9.99 -11.48 15.87
C ILE A 283 9.91 -12.76 15.05
N ILE A 284 8.88 -12.88 14.21
CA ILE A 284 8.61 -14.07 13.39
C ILE A 284 8.77 -13.74 11.92
N ARG A 285 9.83 -14.26 11.27
CA ARG A 285 10.02 -14.15 9.82
C ARG A 285 8.99 -15.02 9.09
N GLU A 286 8.16 -14.38 8.27
CA GLU A 286 6.94 -15.00 7.73
C GLU A 286 7.14 -16.32 6.96
N THR A 287 8.24 -16.47 6.22
CA THR A 287 8.51 -17.65 5.40
C THR A 287 9.53 -18.61 6.02
N TYR A 288 10.15 -18.25 7.14
CA TYR A 288 11.32 -18.96 7.67
C TYR A 288 10.96 -20.38 8.11
N ASP A 289 9.97 -20.54 8.98
CA ASP A 289 9.57 -21.85 9.52
C ASP A 289 9.01 -22.78 8.41
N SER A 290 8.30 -22.21 7.44
CA SER A 290 7.83 -22.96 6.27
C SER A 290 8.98 -23.42 5.37
N SER A 291 10.02 -22.59 5.23
CA SER A 291 11.23 -22.92 4.46
C SER A 291 12.06 -24.02 5.13
N LEU A 292 12.18 -24.02 6.45
CA LEU A 292 12.80 -25.12 7.21
C LEU A 292 12.08 -26.45 6.96
N ARG A 293 10.74 -26.43 6.99
CA ARG A 293 9.93 -27.62 6.67
C ARG A 293 10.14 -28.08 5.22
N ALA A 294 10.27 -27.16 4.27
CA ALA A 294 10.59 -27.50 2.88
C ALA A 294 11.99 -28.12 2.74
N GLY A 295 12.99 -27.55 3.42
CA GLY A 295 14.35 -28.11 3.47
C GLY A 295 14.37 -29.55 4.00
N ARG A 296 13.59 -29.83 5.05
CA ARG A 296 13.40 -31.21 5.54
C ARG A 296 12.88 -32.13 4.44
N SER A 297 11.84 -31.72 3.71
CA SER A 297 11.26 -32.53 2.64
C SER A 297 12.27 -32.78 1.50
N VAL A 298 13.18 -31.84 1.23
CA VAL A 298 14.26 -32.03 0.27
C VAL A 298 15.25 -33.11 0.75
N LEU A 299 15.64 -33.09 2.03
CA LEU A 299 16.52 -34.12 2.60
C LEU A 299 15.87 -35.51 2.57
N GLU A 300 14.58 -35.59 2.94
CA GLU A 300 13.80 -36.84 2.83
C GLU A 300 13.79 -37.35 1.37
N ALA A 301 13.63 -36.46 0.38
CA ALA A 301 13.66 -36.83 -1.04
C ALA A 301 15.06 -37.26 -1.54
N LEU A 302 16.13 -36.81 -0.89
CA LEU A 302 17.52 -37.23 -1.17
C LEU A 302 17.91 -38.53 -0.47
N GLY A 303 16.99 -39.14 0.29
CA GLY A 303 17.17 -40.45 0.91
C GLY A 303 17.49 -40.42 2.40
N TYR A 304 17.45 -39.26 3.05
CA TYR A 304 17.55 -39.18 4.52
C TYR A 304 16.28 -39.77 5.13
N SER A 305 16.40 -40.45 6.28
CA SER A 305 15.24 -40.78 7.09
C SER A 305 14.61 -39.49 7.63
N ARG A 306 13.31 -39.55 7.97
CA ARG A 306 12.60 -38.42 8.57
C ARG A 306 13.26 -37.93 9.85
N ASP A 307 13.77 -38.85 10.68
CA ASP A 307 14.40 -38.49 11.95
C ASP A 307 15.74 -37.79 11.75
N GLU A 308 16.57 -38.27 10.82
CA GLU A 308 17.82 -37.59 10.44
C GLU A 308 17.55 -36.20 9.85
N ALA A 309 16.58 -36.09 8.93
CA ALA A 309 16.20 -34.81 8.34
C ALA A 309 15.66 -33.82 9.39
N ASN A 310 14.85 -34.29 10.34
CA ASN A 310 14.36 -33.48 11.46
C ASN A 310 15.51 -33.00 12.36
N GLN A 311 16.44 -33.89 12.71
CA GLN A 311 17.59 -33.55 13.56
C GLN A 311 18.46 -32.50 12.88
N PHE A 312 18.75 -32.67 11.59
CA PHE A 312 19.54 -31.72 10.81
C PHE A 312 18.86 -30.35 10.72
N ILE A 313 17.57 -30.29 10.38
CA ILE A 313 16.84 -29.02 10.31
C ILE A 313 16.77 -28.33 11.68
N LYS A 314 16.68 -29.09 12.76
CA LYS A 314 16.74 -28.53 14.12
C LYS A 314 18.11 -27.93 14.45
N GLN A 315 19.21 -28.52 13.95
CA GLN A 315 20.54 -27.93 14.09
C GLN A 315 20.65 -26.61 13.31
N VAL A 316 20.14 -26.56 12.07
CA VAL A 316 20.07 -25.34 11.26
C VAL A 316 19.25 -24.26 11.95
N GLU A 317 18.08 -24.61 12.50
CA GLU A 317 17.22 -23.69 13.23
C GLU A 317 17.92 -23.12 14.47
N ASN A 318 18.49 -23.99 15.31
CA ASN A 318 19.19 -23.58 16.52
C ASN A 318 20.36 -22.64 16.22
N PHE A 319 21.09 -22.91 15.14
CA PHE A 319 22.20 -22.07 14.70
C PHE A 319 21.73 -20.70 14.22
N ASP A 320 20.72 -20.65 13.34
CA ASP A 320 20.26 -19.37 12.78
C ASP A 320 19.55 -18.51 13.83
N ARG A 321 18.76 -19.11 14.73
CA ARG A 321 18.15 -18.41 15.87
C ARG A 321 19.19 -17.99 16.90
N GLY A 322 20.18 -18.83 17.20
CA GLY A 322 21.23 -18.58 18.19
C GLY A 322 22.18 -17.46 17.78
N SER A 323 22.50 -17.35 16.49
CA SER A 323 23.34 -16.26 15.94
C SER A 323 22.59 -14.93 15.79
N MET A 324 21.25 -14.95 15.78
CA MET A 324 20.45 -13.76 15.47
C MET A 324 20.73 -12.56 16.39
N PRO A 325 20.78 -12.67 17.73
CA PRO A 325 21.02 -11.52 18.61
C PRO A 325 22.39 -10.87 18.41
N GLU A 326 23.43 -11.68 18.16
CA GLU A 326 24.78 -11.20 17.85
C GLU A 326 24.79 -10.47 16.49
N MET A 327 24.16 -11.04 15.47
CA MET A 327 24.04 -10.40 14.17
C MET A 327 23.25 -9.09 14.24
N ALA A 328 22.21 -9.04 15.08
CA ALA A 328 21.38 -7.85 15.27
C ALA A 328 22.14 -6.70 15.93
N SER A 329 23.09 -6.98 16.85
CA SER A 329 23.88 -5.93 17.50
C SER A 329 24.92 -5.29 16.58
N LEU A 330 25.32 -5.99 15.52
CA LEU A 330 26.24 -5.51 14.48
C LEU A 330 25.50 -4.87 13.30
N TYR A 331 24.20 -5.09 13.18
CA TYR A 331 23.40 -4.50 12.12
C TYR A 331 23.27 -2.98 12.30
N ARG A 332 23.23 -2.27 11.17
CA ARG A 332 23.05 -0.81 11.13
C ARG A 332 21.96 -0.52 10.11
N SER A 333 20.80 -0.11 10.59
CA SER A 333 19.70 0.30 9.72
C SER A 333 20.07 1.50 8.83
N GLY A 334 19.50 1.56 7.63
CA GLY A 334 19.76 2.60 6.63
C GLY A 334 21.07 2.45 5.84
N VAL A 335 21.92 1.48 6.17
CA VAL A 335 23.13 1.14 5.40
C VAL A 335 22.85 -0.10 4.54
N PRO A 336 23.15 -0.10 3.23
CA PRO A 336 23.02 -1.30 2.41
C PRO A 336 23.78 -2.48 3.04
N LEU A 337 23.19 -3.67 3.03
CA LEU A 337 23.72 -4.85 3.74
C LEU A 337 25.20 -5.14 3.42
N LYS A 338 25.59 -4.98 2.15
CA LYS A 338 26.96 -5.18 1.65
C LYS A 338 27.99 -4.21 2.25
N ASP A 339 27.54 -3.02 2.66
CA ASP A 339 28.38 -1.95 3.19
C ASP A 339 28.48 -2.01 4.72
N ASN A 340 27.70 -2.89 5.36
CA ASN A 340 27.77 -3.15 6.78
C ASN A 340 28.93 -4.11 7.10
N LYS A 341 30.17 -3.58 7.10
CA LYS A 341 31.40 -4.37 7.15
C LYS A 341 31.48 -5.31 8.35
N ASP A 342 31.18 -4.82 9.54
CA ASP A 342 31.26 -5.60 10.79
C ASP A 342 30.24 -6.76 10.77
N PHE A 343 29.01 -6.47 10.32
CA PHE A 343 27.97 -7.48 10.11
C PHE A 343 28.39 -8.52 9.08
N VAL A 344 28.89 -8.10 7.90
CA VAL A 344 29.28 -9.03 6.82
C VAL A 344 30.45 -9.90 7.24
N GLN A 345 31.44 -9.34 7.93
CA GLN A 345 32.56 -10.10 8.43
C GLN A 345 32.09 -11.16 9.43
N ARG A 346 31.28 -10.77 10.41
CA ARG A 346 30.80 -11.74 11.42
C ARG A 346 29.88 -12.80 10.83
N ALA A 347 29.04 -12.43 9.85
CA ALA A 347 28.20 -13.40 9.14
C ALA A 347 29.02 -14.51 8.46
N ARG A 348 30.21 -14.17 7.93
CA ARG A 348 31.11 -15.15 7.31
C ARG A 348 31.74 -16.07 8.35
N GLU A 349 32.27 -15.51 9.43
CA GLU A 349 32.87 -16.29 10.53
C GLU A 349 31.88 -17.28 11.12
N ILE A 350 30.65 -16.83 11.41
CA ILE A 350 29.56 -17.66 11.94
C ILE A 350 29.21 -18.81 10.98
N LEU A 351 29.21 -18.56 9.67
CA LEU A 351 28.96 -19.59 8.67
C LEU A 351 30.09 -20.63 8.62
N GLU A 352 31.35 -20.19 8.68
CA GLU A 352 32.51 -21.09 8.72
C GLU A 352 32.49 -21.98 9.98
N GLU A 353 32.16 -21.40 11.14
CA GLU A 353 31.99 -22.14 12.40
C GLU A 353 30.89 -23.23 12.28
N PHE A 354 29.77 -22.91 11.62
CA PHE A 354 28.69 -23.86 11.40
C PHE A 354 29.07 -25.01 10.48
N GLU A 355 29.71 -24.70 9.34
CA GLU A 355 30.18 -25.71 8.40
C GLU A 355 31.20 -26.65 9.06
N ALA A 356 32.11 -26.11 9.87
CA ALA A 356 33.05 -26.90 10.65
C ALA A 356 32.33 -27.81 11.66
N ASN A 357 31.33 -27.30 12.38
CA ASN A 357 30.55 -28.06 13.35
C ASN A 357 29.73 -29.19 12.70
N ILE A 358 29.15 -28.97 11.52
CA ILE A 358 28.44 -30.03 10.78
C ILE A 358 29.42 -31.11 10.31
N ARG A 359 30.59 -30.73 9.76
CA ARG A 359 31.58 -31.69 9.27
C ARG A 359 32.19 -32.57 10.37
N ASN A 360 32.25 -32.07 11.60
CA ASN A 360 32.81 -32.82 12.73
C ASN A 360 31.79 -33.76 13.42
N ASN A 361 30.48 -33.57 13.17
CA ASN A 361 29.39 -34.35 13.76
C ASN A 361 28.81 -35.44 12.84
N ASN A 362 29.22 -35.44 11.56
CA ASN A 362 28.95 -36.48 10.57
C ASN A 362 30.21 -37.34 10.38
#